data_AF-A0A7L4LGV2-F1
#
_entry.id   AF-A0A7L4LGV2-F1
#
_cell.length_a   1.000
_cell.length_b   1.000
_cell.length_c   1.000
_cell.angle_alpha   90.00
_cell.angle_beta   90.00
_cell.angle_gamma   90.00
#
_symmetry.space_group_name_H-M   'P 1'
#
loop_
_entity.id
_entity.type
_entity.pdbx_description
1 polymer ?
#
loop_
_entity_poly.entity_id
_entity_poly.type
_entity_poly.pdbx_seq_one_letter_code
_entity_poly.pdbx_strand_id
1 'polypeptide(L)'
;MEDDSEPEQISWAYLPDVCLRHVFHWLDDRDRSRAALVCKKWSCAMYSGSLWRYRTITFYGQPSRARTLEFQSALWYTKKFGKYLKHLEIKLSNPYNTLFIKKFQVIMRSLLSHLGKCNSHLVSLSIKYLELDCLIWRNVVRAQFIKNLAAFLKRMSNQLDYLNLKGARITLEEGCELLNSLSSLTNRSFISEINIEDFFSLHLSVYSSALFHQTMSKFHSLTILTFNYNCISDELLDILREHSSHSLCTLNIKCHIHDPHGQVVSGMSWANLAKRAPKLNVNFFFERVMKHDHLARILLVEIPVRSISLRSCYFSDPDWTMRPTLTNLLPAYWHGLQKLTLELNNNHEFLDDELLQLILSCKRLLFLKVWAFLSVSFMEKLLQNRAERKCILTTIKVRIYTAQDDSTEEERLLADIYRKFKYLIDSELNYFVITYPMV
;
A
#
# COMPACT_ATOMS: atom_id res chain seq x y z
N MET A 1 -5.32 -19.26 -69.16
CA MET A 1 -4.59 -18.13 -68.55
C MET A 1 -5.20 -17.97 -67.17
N GLU A 2 -4.64 -18.70 -66.22
CA GLU A 2 -5.00 -18.58 -64.80
C GLU A 2 -4.34 -17.29 -64.29
N ASP A 3 -5.15 -16.43 -63.69
CA ASP A 3 -4.76 -15.15 -63.11
C ASP A 3 -4.07 -15.41 -61.78
N ASP A 4 -2.75 -15.60 -61.85
CA ASP A 4 -1.85 -15.90 -60.72
C ASP A 4 -1.47 -14.60 -59.97
N SER A 5 -2.47 -13.81 -59.59
CA SER A 5 -2.26 -12.63 -58.74
C SER A 5 -2.08 -13.08 -57.29
N GLU A 6 -0.83 -13.36 -56.89
CA GLU A 6 -0.48 -13.56 -55.48
C GLU A 6 -1.01 -12.38 -54.63
N PRO A 7 -1.63 -12.62 -53.47
CA PRO A 7 -2.13 -11.55 -52.63
C PRO A 7 -0.96 -10.67 -52.19
N GLU A 8 -1.03 -9.36 -52.47
CA GLU A 8 -0.04 -8.36 -52.04
C GLU A 8 0.29 -8.57 -50.56
N GLN A 9 1.49 -9.07 -50.29
CA GLN A 9 1.92 -9.39 -48.95
C GLN A 9 2.10 -8.08 -48.18
N ILE A 10 1.09 -7.68 -47.39
CA ILE A 10 1.11 -6.44 -46.61
C ILE A 10 2.30 -6.49 -45.67
N SER A 11 3.34 -5.72 -45.98
CA SER A 11 4.57 -5.71 -45.20
C SER A 11 4.33 -5.06 -43.83
N TRP A 12 4.66 -5.80 -42.77
CA TRP A 12 4.61 -5.37 -41.37
C TRP A 12 5.39 -4.08 -41.09
N ALA A 13 6.32 -3.69 -41.98
CA ALA A 13 7.04 -2.44 -41.92
C ALA A 13 6.12 -1.20 -42.09
N TYR A 14 4.94 -1.36 -42.69
CA TYR A 14 4.01 -0.27 -42.97
C TYR A 14 2.86 -0.14 -41.97
N LEU A 15 2.82 -0.98 -40.92
CA LEU A 15 1.80 -0.89 -39.87
C LEU A 15 1.60 0.56 -39.37
N PRO A 16 0.35 1.02 -39.16
CA PRO A 16 0.08 2.35 -38.60
C PRO A 16 0.71 2.54 -37.22
N ASP A 17 1.08 3.78 -36.89
CA ASP A 17 1.73 4.13 -35.62
C ASP A 17 0.86 3.78 -34.39
N VAL A 18 -0.46 3.78 -34.55
CA VAL A 18 -1.40 3.33 -33.49
C VAL A 18 -1.19 1.85 -33.18
N CYS A 19 -1.09 1.01 -34.22
CA CYS A 19 -0.86 -0.43 -34.09
C CYS A 19 0.53 -0.71 -33.50
N LEU A 20 1.56 -0.02 -34.00
CA LEU A 20 2.91 -0.18 -33.46
C LEU A 20 2.97 0.22 -31.98
N ARG A 21 2.39 1.35 -31.59
CA ARG A 21 2.33 1.74 -30.17
C ARG A 21 1.60 0.70 -29.31
N HIS A 22 0.56 0.07 -29.83
CA HIS A 22 -0.11 -1.02 -29.14
C HIS A 22 0.82 -2.23 -28.96
N VAL A 23 1.55 -2.64 -30.01
CA VAL A 23 2.57 -3.70 -29.91
C VAL A 23 3.64 -3.34 -28.88
N PHE A 24 4.26 -2.16 -28.98
CA PHE A 24 5.30 -1.70 -28.06
C PHE A 24 4.82 -1.62 -26.60
N HIS A 25 3.52 -1.37 -26.36
CA HIS A 25 2.97 -1.33 -25.01
C HIS A 25 3.16 -2.67 -24.26
N TRP A 26 3.04 -3.79 -24.97
CA TRP A 26 3.14 -5.13 -24.42
C TRP A 26 4.58 -5.67 -24.33
N LEU A 27 5.55 -4.98 -24.93
CA LEU A 27 6.96 -5.38 -24.90
C LEU A 27 7.67 -4.80 -23.67
N ASP A 28 8.64 -5.56 -23.14
CA ASP A 28 9.59 -5.07 -22.12
C ASP A 28 10.66 -4.17 -22.75
N ASP A 29 11.51 -3.51 -21.94
CA ASP A 29 12.53 -2.59 -22.47
C ASP A 29 13.50 -3.24 -23.47
N ARG A 30 13.84 -4.51 -23.25
CA ARG A 30 14.79 -5.25 -24.08
C ARG A 30 14.18 -5.52 -25.44
N ASP A 31 12.94 -6.01 -25.44
CA ASP A 31 12.22 -6.33 -26.66
C ASP A 31 11.76 -5.09 -27.40
N ARG A 32 11.42 -3.99 -26.70
CA ARG A 32 11.23 -2.67 -27.33
C ARG A 32 12.50 -2.22 -28.04
N SER A 33 13.65 -2.38 -27.41
CA SER A 33 14.94 -1.99 -28.01
C SER A 33 15.26 -2.83 -29.25
N ARG A 34 14.97 -4.14 -29.22
CA ARG A 34 15.14 -5.04 -30.37
C ARG A 34 14.14 -4.74 -31.49
N ALA A 35 12.87 -4.55 -31.15
CA ALA A 35 11.80 -4.20 -32.08
C ALA A 35 12.10 -2.86 -32.80
N ALA A 36 12.70 -1.90 -32.10
CA ALA A 36 13.13 -0.64 -32.69
C ALA A 36 14.23 -0.79 -33.76
N LEU A 37 14.97 -1.90 -33.78
CA LEU A 37 16.02 -2.17 -34.77
C LEU A 37 15.48 -2.79 -36.07
N VAL A 38 14.20 -3.22 -36.11
CA VAL A 38 13.61 -3.89 -37.27
C VAL A 38 13.57 -2.97 -38.49
N CYS A 39 13.06 -1.75 -38.33
CA CYS A 39 13.06 -0.74 -39.39
C CYS A 39 12.89 0.67 -38.84
N LYS A 40 13.07 1.69 -39.69
CA LYS A 40 12.94 3.11 -39.31
C LYS A 40 11.58 3.43 -38.69
N LYS A 41 10.48 2.89 -39.23
CA LYS A 41 9.13 3.15 -38.72
C LYS A 41 8.94 2.63 -37.30
N TRP A 42 9.39 1.40 -37.04
CA TRP A 42 9.35 0.80 -35.71
C TRP A 42 10.26 1.55 -34.73
N SER A 43 11.43 2.01 -35.18
CA SER A 43 12.29 2.90 -34.39
C SER A 43 11.57 4.19 -34.00
N CYS A 44 10.91 4.88 -34.93
CA CYS A 44 10.16 6.10 -34.64
C CYS A 44 9.03 5.86 -33.64
N ALA A 45 8.29 4.75 -33.79
CA ALA A 45 7.20 4.40 -32.88
C ALA A 45 7.68 4.20 -31.43
N MET A 46 8.87 3.63 -31.23
CA MET A 46 9.49 3.46 -29.91
C MET A 46 9.71 4.80 -29.19
N TYR A 47 9.98 5.89 -29.91
CA TYR A 47 10.18 7.21 -29.31
C TYR A 47 8.89 7.97 -28.97
N SER A 48 7.72 7.36 -29.17
CA SER A 48 6.44 7.98 -28.83
C SER A 48 6.28 8.16 -27.32
N GLY A 49 6.00 9.39 -26.88
CA GLY A 49 5.86 9.73 -25.47
C GLY A 49 4.78 8.94 -24.71
N SER A 50 3.77 8.40 -25.40
CA SER A 50 2.73 7.57 -24.77
C SER A 50 3.26 6.28 -24.16
N LEU A 51 4.38 5.75 -24.67
CA LEU A 51 5.01 4.51 -24.19
C LEU A 51 5.79 4.69 -22.88
N TRP A 52 6.05 5.93 -22.49
CA TRP A 52 7.01 6.30 -21.45
C TRP A 52 6.38 7.10 -20.30
N ARG A 53 5.06 7.03 -20.15
CA ARG A 53 4.33 7.74 -19.07
C ARG A 53 4.53 7.11 -17.70
N TYR A 54 4.86 5.82 -17.64
CA TYR A 54 5.01 5.05 -16.41
C TYR A 54 6.40 4.43 -16.34
N ARG A 55 7.06 4.53 -15.18
CA ARG A 55 8.33 3.87 -14.96
C ARG A 55 8.52 3.44 -13.51
N THR A 56 8.98 2.21 -13.33
CA THR A 56 9.54 1.74 -12.06
C THR A 56 11.03 1.54 -12.23
N ILE A 57 11.83 2.07 -11.29
CA ILE A 57 13.28 1.90 -11.21
C ILE A 57 13.58 1.24 -9.88
N THR A 58 14.13 0.03 -9.92
CA THR A 58 14.53 -0.69 -8.71
C THR A 58 16.05 -0.70 -8.62
N PHE A 59 16.58 -0.28 -7.47
CA PHE A 59 17.99 -0.34 -7.15
C PHE A 59 18.22 -1.48 -6.16
N TYR A 60 18.87 -2.55 -6.61
CA TYR A 60 19.20 -3.68 -5.75
C TYR A 60 20.58 -3.50 -5.11
N GLY A 61 20.66 -3.66 -3.80
CA GLY A 61 21.93 -3.58 -3.08
C GLY A 61 22.96 -4.60 -3.54
N GLN A 62 22.64 -5.89 -3.65
CA GLN A 62 23.70 -6.90 -3.84
C GLN A 62 24.52 -6.70 -5.13
N PRO A 63 25.84 -6.94 -5.11
CA PRO A 63 26.70 -6.70 -6.26
C PRO A 63 26.53 -7.76 -7.36
N SER A 64 26.24 -7.32 -8.60
CA SER A 64 26.42 -8.13 -9.81
C SER A 64 26.70 -7.25 -11.04
N ARG A 65 27.37 -7.78 -12.06
CA ARG A 65 27.72 -7.02 -13.29
C ARG A 65 26.48 -6.48 -14.02
N ALA A 66 25.38 -7.22 -14.01
CA ALA A 66 24.09 -6.79 -14.55
C ALA A 66 23.55 -5.49 -13.90
N ARG A 67 23.93 -5.21 -12.65
CA ARG A 67 23.37 -4.10 -11.85
C ARG A 67 24.09 -2.76 -12.00
N THR A 68 25.34 -2.75 -12.51
CA THR A 68 25.99 -1.48 -12.90
C THR A 68 25.27 -0.85 -14.10
N LEU A 69 24.70 -1.69 -14.97
CA LEU A 69 23.86 -1.25 -16.09
C LEU A 69 22.52 -0.67 -15.60
N GLU A 70 21.97 -1.09 -14.46
CA GLU A 70 20.70 -0.56 -13.93
C GLU A 70 20.81 0.94 -13.60
N PHE A 71 21.90 1.33 -12.93
CA PHE A 71 22.21 2.73 -12.61
C PHE A 71 22.37 3.61 -13.85
N GLN A 72 23.12 3.12 -14.85
CA GLN A 72 23.33 3.84 -16.10
C GLN A 72 22.06 3.91 -16.94
N SER A 73 21.30 2.81 -16.98
CA SER A 73 20.00 2.71 -17.66
C SER A 73 18.99 3.68 -17.07
N ALA A 74 18.90 3.78 -15.74
CA ALA A 74 18.03 4.73 -15.06
C ALA A 74 18.31 6.18 -15.48
N LEU A 75 19.59 6.59 -15.52
CA LEU A 75 19.99 7.92 -15.96
C LEU A 75 19.74 8.16 -17.45
N TRP A 76 20.12 7.19 -18.30
CA TRP A 76 19.90 7.27 -19.73
C TRP A 76 18.42 7.42 -20.06
N TYR A 77 17.59 6.59 -19.42
CA TYR A 77 16.14 6.63 -19.55
C TYR A 77 15.58 7.99 -19.13
N THR A 78 15.97 8.47 -17.95
CA THR A 78 15.52 9.77 -17.44
C THR A 78 15.91 10.90 -18.39
N LYS A 79 17.13 10.86 -18.95
CA LYS A 79 17.60 11.86 -19.92
C LYS A 79 16.83 11.81 -21.24
N LYS A 80 16.48 10.62 -21.71
CA LYS A 80 15.87 10.43 -23.03
C LYS A 80 14.35 10.64 -23.01
N PHE A 81 13.69 10.11 -21.98
CA PHE A 81 12.23 10.00 -21.91
C PHE A 81 11.63 10.72 -20.70
N GLY A 82 12.46 11.30 -19.82
CA GLY A 82 12.00 11.92 -18.58
C GLY A 82 10.92 12.99 -18.76
N LYS A 83 10.94 13.74 -19.87
CA LYS A 83 9.91 14.74 -20.20
C LYS A 83 8.49 14.18 -20.39
N TYR A 84 8.35 12.88 -20.68
CA TYR A 84 7.05 12.23 -20.90
C TYR A 84 6.49 11.55 -19.65
N LEU A 85 7.29 11.42 -18.58
CA LEU A 85 6.89 10.71 -17.38
C LEU A 85 5.73 11.40 -16.68
N LYS A 86 4.71 10.60 -16.33
CA LYS A 86 3.60 10.99 -15.46
C LYS A 86 3.66 10.30 -14.12
N HIS A 87 4.14 9.05 -14.08
CA HIS A 87 4.24 8.24 -12.88
C HIS A 87 5.64 7.63 -12.77
N LEU A 88 6.31 7.91 -11.66
CA LEU A 88 7.64 7.38 -11.36
C LEU A 88 7.63 6.69 -10.00
N GLU A 89 8.00 5.42 -10.00
CA GLU A 89 8.27 4.65 -8.78
C GLU A 89 9.76 4.30 -8.70
N ILE A 90 10.37 4.56 -7.55
CA ILE A 90 11.75 4.24 -7.25
C ILE A 90 11.76 3.37 -6.00
N LYS A 91 12.36 2.17 -6.12
CA LYS A 91 12.49 1.23 -5.02
C LYS A 91 13.96 1.05 -4.67
N LEU A 92 14.30 1.21 -3.41
CA LEU A 92 15.61 0.80 -2.89
C LEU A 92 15.43 -0.55 -2.20
N SER A 93 16.09 -1.59 -2.71
CA SER A 93 15.92 -2.95 -2.20
C SER A 93 17.21 -3.44 -1.55
N ASN A 94 17.14 -3.74 -0.25
CA ASN A 94 18.21 -4.31 0.57
C ASN A 94 19.53 -3.51 0.50
N PRO A 95 19.55 -2.27 1.01
CA PRO A 95 20.76 -1.46 0.98
C PRO A 95 21.80 -2.05 1.95
N TYR A 96 22.89 -2.59 1.40
CA TYR A 96 23.85 -3.41 2.16
C TYR A 96 25.16 -2.70 2.54
N ASN A 97 25.57 -1.65 1.81
CA ASN A 97 26.81 -0.94 2.11
C ASN A 97 26.79 0.56 1.75
N THR A 98 27.71 1.30 2.36
CA THR A 98 27.84 2.76 2.18
C THR A 98 28.24 3.17 0.76
N LEU A 99 29.09 2.40 0.07
CA LEU A 99 29.56 2.76 -1.28
C LEU A 99 28.40 2.76 -2.28
N PHE A 100 27.51 1.77 -2.18
CA PHE A 100 26.29 1.66 -2.95
C PHE A 100 25.36 2.85 -2.66
N ILE A 101 25.13 3.19 -1.39
CA ILE A 101 24.31 4.34 -1.01
C ILE A 101 24.88 5.66 -1.54
N LYS A 102 26.21 5.84 -1.51
CA LYS A 102 26.85 7.02 -2.11
C LYS A 102 26.60 7.09 -3.62
N LYS A 103 26.72 5.97 -4.34
CA LYS A 103 26.40 5.90 -5.78
C LYS A 103 24.93 6.20 -6.05
N PHE A 104 24.03 5.57 -5.29
CA PHE A 104 22.58 5.81 -5.34
C PHE A 104 22.26 7.30 -5.15
N GLN A 105 22.82 7.93 -4.12
CA GLN A 105 22.61 9.35 -3.84
C GLN A 105 23.06 10.25 -5.00
N VAL A 106 24.24 10.00 -5.59
CA VAL A 106 24.76 10.78 -6.72
C VAL A 106 23.84 10.66 -7.94
N ILE A 107 23.34 9.46 -8.19
CA ILE A 107 22.46 9.17 -9.32
C ILE A 107 21.09 9.80 -9.11
N MET A 108 20.53 9.65 -7.91
CA MET A 108 19.27 10.30 -7.52
C MET A 108 19.36 11.82 -7.66
N ARG A 109 20.47 12.44 -7.23
CA ARG A 109 20.71 13.86 -7.48
C ARG A 109 20.61 14.22 -8.96
N SER A 110 21.29 13.46 -9.83
CA SER A 110 21.26 13.72 -11.28
C SER A 110 19.88 13.48 -11.88
N LEU A 111 19.17 12.44 -11.44
CA LEU A 111 17.83 12.09 -11.89
C LEU A 111 16.83 13.19 -11.51
N LEU A 112 16.78 13.56 -10.22
CA LEU A 112 15.89 14.60 -9.70
C LEU A 112 16.21 15.96 -10.33
N SER A 113 17.48 16.30 -10.50
CA SER A 113 17.89 17.55 -11.17
C SER A 113 17.42 17.60 -12.63
N HIS A 114 17.53 16.49 -13.37
CA HIS A 114 17.09 16.44 -14.76
C HIS A 114 15.57 16.50 -14.87
N LEU A 115 14.85 15.70 -14.09
CA LEU A 115 13.37 15.74 -14.06
C LEU A 115 12.86 17.12 -13.66
N GLY A 116 13.46 17.74 -12.64
CA GLY A 116 13.11 19.09 -12.19
C GLY A 116 13.43 20.21 -13.18
N LYS A 117 14.07 19.91 -14.31
CA LYS A 117 14.33 20.85 -15.42
C LYS A 117 13.46 20.56 -16.64
N CYS A 118 13.23 19.28 -16.95
CA CYS A 118 12.70 18.86 -18.24
C CYS A 118 11.32 18.21 -18.17
N ASN A 119 10.79 17.96 -16.97
CA ASN A 119 9.47 17.35 -16.79
C ASN A 119 8.48 18.38 -16.23
N SER A 120 7.34 18.50 -16.91
CA SER A 120 6.20 19.34 -16.53
C SER A 120 4.88 18.54 -16.46
N HIS A 121 4.96 17.22 -16.32
CA HIS A 121 3.83 16.30 -16.41
C HIS A 121 3.82 15.22 -15.31
N LEU A 122 4.78 15.24 -14.38
CA LEU A 122 4.89 14.25 -13.32
C LEU A 122 3.80 14.49 -12.29
N VAL A 123 2.80 13.62 -12.31
CA VAL A 123 1.64 13.65 -11.42
C VAL A 123 1.87 12.78 -10.18
N SER A 124 2.66 11.72 -10.31
CA SER A 124 2.86 10.72 -9.25
C SER A 124 4.33 10.42 -9.04
N LEU A 125 4.79 10.61 -7.80
CA LEU A 125 6.12 10.19 -7.36
C LEU A 125 6.02 9.21 -6.21
N SER A 126 6.74 8.09 -6.33
CA SER A 126 6.94 7.17 -5.24
C SER A 126 8.41 6.83 -5.07
N ILE A 127 8.92 6.97 -3.85
CA ILE A 127 10.27 6.55 -3.45
C ILE A 127 10.14 5.75 -2.16
N LYS A 128 10.31 4.43 -2.23
CA LYS A 128 10.00 3.52 -1.12
C LYS A 128 11.25 2.89 -0.52
N TYR A 129 11.16 2.56 0.77
CA TYR A 129 12.10 1.73 1.52
C TYR A 129 13.53 2.30 1.53
N LEU A 130 13.63 3.61 1.74
CA LEU A 130 14.93 4.29 1.82
C LEU A 130 15.69 3.91 3.10
N GLU A 131 14.97 3.68 4.20
CA GLU A 131 15.52 3.32 5.51
C GLU A 131 16.67 4.24 5.93
N LEU A 132 16.43 5.56 5.90
CA LEU A 132 17.46 6.59 6.02
C LEU A 132 18.16 6.58 7.39
N ASP A 133 17.53 6.04 8.43
CA ASP A 133 18.08 5.84 9.77
C ASP A 133 19.03 4.63 9.89
N CYS A 134 19.16 3.79 8.86
CA CYS A 134 20.19 2.75 8.83
C CYS A 134 21.59 3.38 8.83
N LEU A 135 22.53 2.79 9.59
CA LEU A 135 23.92 3.26 9.74
C LEU A 135 24.71 3.41 8.42
N ILE A 136 24.27 2.71 7.36
CA ILE A 136 24.85 2.81 6.01
C ILE A 136 24.69 4.22 5.40
N TRP A 137 23.65 4.95 5.81
CA TRP A 137 23.39 6.34 5.43
C TRP A 137 24.19 7.29 6.31
N ARG A 138 25.47 7.48 5.96
CA ARG A 138 26.32 8.48 6.63
C ARG A 138 25.69 9.87 6.56
N ASN A 139 25.79 10.64 7.64
CA ASN A 139 25.15 11.95 7.82
C ASN A 139 25.26 12.87 6.60
N VAL A 140 26.45 13.01 6.01
CA VAL A 140 26.67 13.89 4.83
C VAL A 140 25.89 13.41 3.60
N VAL A 141 25.85 12.09 3.36
CA VAL A 141 25.16 11.52 2.20
C VAL A 141 23.64 11.62 2.39
N ARG A 142 23.15 11.34 3.60
CA ARG A 142 21.75 11.52 4.01
C ARG A 142 21.30 12.96 3.83
N ALA A 143 22.00 13.92 4.44
CA ALA A 143 21.65 15.34 4.37
C ALA A 143 21.61 15.84 2.92
N GLN A 144 22.59 15.46 2.09
CA GLN A 144 22.61 15.84 0.69
C GLN A 144 21.45 15.20 -0.09
N PHE A 145 21.08 13.95 0.20
CA PHE A 145 19.93 13.30 -0.42
C PHE A 145 18.63 14.04 -0.09
N ILE A 146 18.36 14.29 1.20
CA ILE A 146 17.16 14.98 1.68
C ILE A 146 17.06 16.37 1.08
N LYS A 147 18.14 17.15 1.10
CA LYS A 147 18.20 18.47 0.46
C LYS A 147 17.85 18.43 -1.03
N ASN A 148 18.37 17.44 -1.77
CA ASN A 148 18.07 17.32 -3.20
C ASN A 148 16.61 16.94 -3.44
N LEU A 149 16.04 16.07 -2.58
CA LEU A 149 14.65 15.66 -2.66
C LEU A 149 13.72 16.83 -2.32
N ALA A 150 13.98 17.56 -1.23
CA ALA A 150 13.25 18.77 -0.85
C ALA A 150 13.22 19.79 -1.99
N ALA A 151 14.39 20.09 -2.58
CA ALA A 151 14.50 21.01 -3.71
C ALA A 151 13.72 20.55 -4.94
N PHE A 152 13.65 19.24 -5.18
CA PHE A 152 12.85 18.66 -6.26
C PHE A 152 11.34 18.77 -5.98
N LEU A 153 10.89 18.35 -4.79
CA LEU A 153 9.49 18.43 -4.38
C LEU A 153 8.97 19.87 -4.43
N LYS A 154 9.79 20.84 -4.01
CA LYS A 154 9.48 22.26 -4.13
C LYS A 154 9.17 22.68 -5.56
N ARG A 155 9.94 22.21 -6.54
CA ARG A 155 9.72 22.52 -7.96
C ARG A 155 8.47 21.84 -8.52
N MET A 156 8.16 20.63 -8.04
CA MET A 156 7.04 19.82 -8.54
C MET A 156 5.73 20.05 -7.76
N SER A 157 5.73 20.92 -6.75
CA SER A 157 4.62 21.17 -5.83
C SER A 157 3.27 21.43 -6.50
N ASN A 158 3.26 22.15 -7.63
CA ASN A 158 2.02 22.51 -8.33
C ASN A 158 1.48 21.43 -9.27
N GLN A 159 2.21 20.33 -9.48
CA GLN A 159 1.88 19.30 -10.47
C GLN A 159 1.67 17.92 -9.84
N LEU A 160 2.36 17.64 -8.73
CA LEU A 160 2.23 16.38 -8.03
C LEU A 160 0.87 16.27 -7.34
N ASP A 161 0.16 15.20 -7.67
CA ASP A 161 -1.12 14.80 -7.09
C ASP A 161 -0.96 13.61 -6.14
N TYR A 162 0.09 12.79 -6.35
CA TYR A 162 0.42 11.64 -5.53
C TYR A 162 1.89 11.65 -5.07
N LEU A 163 2.11 11.52 -3.75
CA LEU A 163 3.43 11.32 -3.17
C LEU A 163 3.43 10.11 -2.24
N ASN A 164 4.39 9.21 -2.44
CA ASN A 164 4.61 8.07 -1.56
C ASN A 164 6.08 7.98 -1.14
N LEU A 165 6.32 8.18 0.15
CA LEU A 165 7.62 8.09 0.81
C LEU A 165 7.63 6.96 1.86
N LYS A 166 6.87 5.89 1.61
CA LYS A 166 6.76 4.76 2.52
C LYS A 166 8.12 4.17 2.90
N GLY A 167 8.35 3.95 4.18
CA GLY A 167 9.60 3.37 4.68
C GLY A 167 10.82 4.29 4.50
N ALA A 168 10.62 5.61 4.47
CA ALA A 168 11.74 6.56 4.40
C ALA A 168 12.60 6.52 5.68
N ARG A 169 11.97 6.29 6.84
CA ARG A 169 12.56 6.29 8.19
C ARG A 169 13.51 7.47 8.45
N ILE A 170 12.94 8.67 8.53
CA ILE A 170 13.65 9.93 8.77
C ILE A 170 13.29 10.61 10.10
N THR A 171 14.04 11.65 10.48
CA THR A 171 13.69 12.43 11.69
C THR A 171 12.45 13.27 11.44
N LEU A 172 11.86 13.76 12.53
CA LEU A 172 10.69 14.63 12.49
C LEU A 172 10.94 15.91 11.68
N GLU A 173 12.08 16.56 11.90
CA GLU A 173 12.46 17.83 11.27
C GLU A 173 12.65 17.66 9.77
N GLU A 174 13.43 16.66 9.37
CA GLU A 174 13.68 16.33 7.96
C GLU A 174 12.38 15.94 7.25
N GLY A 175 11.51 15.18 7.91
CA GLY A 175 10.22 14.78 7.33
C GLY A 175 9.27 15.95 7.15
N CYS A 176 9.21 16.84 8.14
CA CYS A 176 8.42 18.07 8.02
C CYS A 176 9.01 19.00 6.95
N GLU A 177 10.33 19.09 6.79
CA GLU A 177 10.98 19.86 5.72
C GLU A 177 10.58 19.33 4.32
N LEU A 178 10.62 18.01 4.12
CA LEU A 178 10.22 17.37 2.87
C LEU A 178 8.75 17.62 2.54
N LEU A 179 7.86 17.45 3.51
CA LEU A 179 6.42 17.70 3.33
C LEU A 179 6.14 19.19 3.08
N ASN A 180 6.77 20.10 3.82
CA ASN A 180 6.65 21.54 3.62
C ASN A 180 7.18 22.01 2.26
N SER A 181 8.09 21.26 1.64
CA SER A 181 8.56 21.59 0.30
C SER A 181 7.40 21.62 -0.71
N LEU A 182 6.38 20.77 -0.54
CA LEU A 182 5.19 20.71 -1.41
C LEU A 182 4.27 21.94 -1.31
N SER A 183 4.35 22.70 -0.22
CA SER A 183 3.52 23.89 0.00
C SER A 183 4.32 25.20 -0.04
N SER A 184 5.63 25.12 -0.29
CA SER A 184 6.55 26.25 -0.13
C SER A 184 6.34 27.43 -1.09
N LEU A 185 5.62 27.26 -2.21
CA LEU A 185 5.37 28.32 -3.20
C LEU A 185 4.07 29.10 -2.94
N THR A 186 3.05 28.42 -2.41
CA THR A 186 1.67 28.92 -2.30
C THR A 186 1.15 28.89 -0.86
N ASN A 187 1.99 28.43 0.08
CA ASN A 187 1.62 28.06 1.45
C ASN A 187 0.49 27.01 1.54
N ARG A 188 0.14 26.38 0.41
CA ARG A 188 -0.93 25.38 0.29
C ARG A 188 -0.53 24.29 -0.68
N SER A 189 -0.67 23.04 -0.26
CA SER A 189 -0.50 21.89 -1.14
C SER A 189 -1.84 21.41 -1.65
N PHE A 190 -1.91 21.13 -2.95
CA PHE A 190 -3.08 20.60 -3.65
C PHE A 190 -2.98 19.10 -3.92
N ILE A 191 -1.95 18.45 -3.39
CA ILE A 191 -1.76 17.01 -3.52
C ILE A 191 -2.99 16.28 -2.93
N SER A 192 -3.52 15.31 -3.66
CA SER A 192 -4.69 14.55 -3.20
C SER A 192 -4.32 13.30 -2.41
N GLU A 193 -3.15 12.71 -2.68
CA GLU A 193 -2.77 11.45 -2.07
C GLU A 193 -1.35 11.50 -1.48
N ILE A 194 -1.25 11.18 -0.19
CA ILE A 194 0.03 11.06 0.52
C ILE A 194 0.12 9.70 1.20
N ASN A 195 1.24 9.02 0.98
CA ASN A 195 1.62 7.85 1.75
C ASN A 195 2.95 8.08 2.47
N ILE A 196 2.85 8.19 3.79
CA ILE A 196 3.93 8.34 4.76
C ILE A 196 3.91 7.19 5.79
N GLU A 197 3.49 5.99 5.38
CA GLU A 197 3.63 4.77 6.19
C GLU A 197 5.12 4.51 6.46
N ASP A 198 5.50 4.26 7.71
CA ASP A 198 6.89 4.08 8.17
C ASP A 198 7.83 5.21 7.68
N PHE A 199 7.29 6.43 7.54
CA PHE A 199 8.04 7.59 7.04
C PHE A 199 9.00 8.14 8.10
N PHE A 200 8.51 8.30 9.33
CA PHE A 200 9.34 8.70 10.46
C PHE A 200 10.07 7.49 11.05
N SER A 201 11.25 7.73 11.63
CA SER A 201 11.98 6.70 12.38
C SER A 201 11.15 6.13 13.52
N LEU A 202 11.48 4.89 13.90
CA LEU A 202 10.79 4.15 14.96
C LEU A 202 10.83 4.92 16.29
N HIS A 203 9.82 4.69 17.13
CA HIS A 203 9.70 5.25 18.50
C HIS A 203 9.50 6.77 18.59
N LEU A 204 9.30 7.48 17.48
CA LEU A 204 8.97 8.91 17.52
C LEU A 204 7.49 9.13 17.85
N SER A 205 7.22 9.93 18.88
CA SER A 205 5.87 10.39 19.25
C SER A 205 5.46 11.58 18.38
N VAL A 206 5.20 11.33 17.09
CA VAL A 206 4.90 12.39 16.12
C VAL A 206 3.61 13.15 16.46
N TYR A 207 2.64 12.47 17.09
CA TYR A 207 1.36 13.02 17.52
C TYR A 207 1.47 14.25 18.45
N SER A 208 2.59 14.42 19.17
CA SER A 208 2.79 15.58 20.07
C SER A 208 3.52 16.74 19.40
N SER A 209 3.88 16.61 18.11
CA SER A 209 4.70 17.59 17.41
C SER A 209 3.90 18.72 16.81
N ALA A 210 4.08 19.92 17.35
CA ALA A 210 3.55 21.15 16.76
C ALA A 210 4.09 21.39 15.33
N LEU A 211 5.34 21.02 15.05
CA LEU A 211 5.95 21.16 13.72
C LEU A 211 5.21 20.27 12.69
N PHE A 212 4.85 19.05 13.08
CA PHE A 212 4.09 18.16 12.22
C PHE A 212 2.68 18.70 11.97
N HIS A 213 1.98 19.17 13.01
CA HIS A 213 0.67 19.79 12.88
C HIS A 213 0.68 21.00 11.94
N GLN A 214 1.64 21.91 12.12
CA GLN A 214 1.83 23.07 11.22
C GLN A 214 2.16 22.67 9.78
N THR A 215 2.81 21.53 9.58
CA THR A 215 3.11 21.02 8.25
C THR A 215 1.83 20.46 7.61
N MET A 216 1.06 19.67 8.35
CA MET A 216 -0.19 19.06 7.89
C MET A 216 -1.30 20.08 7.58
N SER A 217 -1.33 21.22 8.27
CA SER A 217 -2.30 22.29 7.99
C SER A 217 -2.14 22.94 6.61
N LYS A 218 -1.02 22.71 5.93
CA LYS A 218 -0.80 23.22 4.58
C LYS A 218 -1.49 22.38 3.51
N PHE A 219 -1.99 21.18 3.83
CA PHE A 219 -2.61 20.27 2.87
C PHE A 219 -4.13 20.43 2.86
N HIS A 220 -4.68 20.89 1.72
CA HIS A 220 -6.08 21.34 1.62
C HIS A 220 -6.95 20.49 0.69
N SER A 221 -6.40 19.46 0.06
CA SER A 221 -7.12 18.67 -0.94
C SER A 221 -6.91 17.16 -0.77
N LEU A 222 -6.50 16.74 0.44
CA LEU A 222 -6.21 15.34 0.72
C LEU A 222 -7.47 14.50 0.58
N THR A 223 -7.43 13.57 -0.35
CA THR A 223 -8.44 12.53 -0.57
C THR A 223 -8.03 11.24 0.14
N ILE A 224 -6.74 10.87 0.08
CA ILE A 224 -6.20 9.67 0.73
C ILE A 224 -4.93 10.02 1.51
N LEU A 225 -4.91 9.67 2.79
CA LEU A 225 -3.73 9.80 3.65
C LEU A 225 -3.40 8.43 4.28
N THR A 226 -2.18 7.95 4.06
CA THR A 226 -1.65 6.73 4.66
C THR A 226 -0.49 7.05 5.59
N PHE A 227 -0.55 6.58 6.84
CA PHE A 227 0.43 6.94 7.88
C PHE A 227 0.35 6.00 9.08
N ASN A 228 1.27 6.14 10.05
CA ASN A 228 1.29 5.33 11.27
C ASN A 228 0.46 5.98 12.39
N TYR A 229 -0.06 5.17 13.31
CA TYR A 229 -0.89 5.61 14.43
C TYR A 229 -0.17 6.63 15.33
N ASN A 230 1.15 6.54 15.46
CA ASN A 230 1.97 7.48 16.22
C ASN A 230 1.97 8.92 15.67
N CYS A 231 1.29 9.21 14.56
CA CYS A 231 1.06 10.58 14.09
C CYS A 231 -0.35 11.11 14.38
N ILE A 232 -1.27 10.26 14.88
CA ILE A 232 -2.66 10.66 15.16
C ILE A 232 -2.74 11.40 16.49
N SER A 233 -3.41 12.54 16.47
CA SER A 233 -3.74 13.39 17.62
C SER A 233 -5.08 14.07 17.38
N ASP A 234 -5.70 14.62 18.42
CA ASP A 234 -6.91 15.43 18.27
C ASP A 234 -6.63 16.65 17.37
N GLU A 235 -5.46 17.27 17.51
CA GLU A 235 -5.01 18.39 16.69
C GLU A 235 -4.91 18.01 15.21
N LEU A 236 -4.37 16.83 14.87
CA LEU A 236 -4.33 16.38 13.47
C LEU A 236 -5.75 16.18 12.91
N LEU A 237 -6.66 15.58 13.69
CA LEU A 237 -8.04 15.36 13.24
C LEU A 237 -8.77 16.68 12.99
N ASP A 238 -8.57 17.68 13.86
CA ASP A 238 -9.12 19.02 13.68
C ASP A 238 -8.53 19.73 12.45
N ILE A 239 -7.22 19.59 12.21
CA ILE A 239 -6.57 20.09 10.99
C ILE A 239 -7.17 19.46 9.73
N LEU A 240 -7.36 18.14 9.71
CA LEU A 240 -7.96 17.44 8.57
C LEU A 240 -9.42 17.88 8.36
N ARG A 241 -10.16 18.07 9.47
CA ARG A 241 -11.54 18.56 9.46
C ARG A 241 -11.63 19.96 8.85
N GLU A 242 -10.70 20.85 9.20
CA GLU A 242 -10.69 22.24 8.74
C GLU A 242 -10.24 22.38 7.29
N HIS A 243 -9.18 21.69 6.91
CA HIS A 243 -8.51 21.93 5.63
C HIS A 243 -8.92 20.95 4.52
N SER A 244 -9.26 19.70 4.85
CA SER A 244 -9.44 18.63 3.85
C SER A 244 -10.80 17.90 3.92
N SER A 245 -11.71 18.30 4.81
CA SER A 245 -12.99 17.56 5.02
C SER A 245 -13.88 17.41 3.79
N HIS A 246 -13.81 18.34 2.84
CA HIS A 246 -14.61 18.31 1.61
C HIS A 246 -14.13 17.25 0.59
N SER A 247 -12.85 16.86 0.65
CA SER A 247 -12.22 15.92 -0.29
C SER A 247 -11.82 14.60 0.37
N LEU A 248 -11.59 14.59 1.69
CA LEU A 248 -11.09 13.43 2.42
C LEU A 248 -12.04 12.23 2.33
N CYS A 249 -11.53 11.14 1.75
CA CYS A 249 -12.28 9.91 1.51
C CYS A 249 -11.68 8.71 2.25
N THR A 250 -10.36 8.66 2.46
CA THR A 250 -9.72 7.49 3.08
C THR A 250 -8.55 7.84 3.97
N LEU A 251 -8.57 7.33 5.20
CA LEU A 251 -7.40 7.25 6.07
C LEU A 251 -6.96 5.79 6.19
N ASN A 252 -5.70 5.54 5.90
CA ASN A 252 -5.07 4.24 6.11
C ASN A 252 -4.07 4.36 7.27
N ILE A 253 -4.36 3.66 8.36
CA ILE A 253 -3.61 3.78 9.61
C ILE A 253 -2.90 2.47 9.87
N LYS A 254 -1.56 2.52 9.88
CA LYS A 254 -0.74 1.40 10.33
C LYS A 254 -0.51 1.51 11.84
N CYS A 255 -0.73 0.43 12.55
CA CYS A 255 -0.45 0.30 13.97
C CYS A 255 0.58 -0.80 14.15
N HIS A 256 1.66 -0.53 14.89
CA HIS A 256 2.66 -1.52 15.24
C HIS A 256 2.91 -1.49 16.76
N ILE A 257 3.06 -2.64 17.41
CA ILE A 257 3.22 -2.72 18.89
C ILE A 257 4.36 -1.86 19.45
N HIS A 258 5.43 -1.69 18.68
CA HIS A 258 6.62 -0.92 19.08
C HIS A 258 6.53 0.59 18.79
N ASP A 259 5.49 1.02 18.07
CA ASP A 259 5.25 2.45 17.89
C ASP A 259 4.73 3.07 19.21
N PRO A 260 4.92 4.37 19.45
CA PRO A 260 4.33 5.04 20.60
C PRO A 260 2.79 5.13 20.48
N HIS A 261 2.09 4.73 21.54
CA HIS A 261 0.62 4.76 21.66
C HIS A 261 0.14 5.51 22.90
N GLY A 262 0.96 6.43 23.42
CA GLY A 262 0.68 7.16 24.67
C GLY A 262 -0.42 8.22 24.56
N GLN A 263 -0.81 8.58 23.34
CA GLN A 263 -1.87 9.54 23.06
C GLN A 263 -3.25 8.96 23.40
N VAL A 264 -4.11 9.82 23.95
CA VAL A 264 -5.53 9.55 24.13
C VAL A 264 -6.26 10.44 23.13
N VAL A 265 -6.68 9.86 22.01
CA VAL A 265 -7.44 10.59 20.98
C VAL A 265 -8.91 10.53 21.35
N SER A 266 -9.59 11.68 21.34
CA SER A 266 -11.00 11.73 21.72
C SER A 266 -11.91 11.15 20.63
N GLY A 267 -12.88 10.33 21.03
CA GLY A 267 -13.96 9.88 20.15
C GLY A 267 -14.76 11.05 19.55
N MET A 268 -14.83 12.18 20.27
CA MET A 268 -15.50 13.39 19.78
C MET A 268 -14.77 14.02 18.58
N SER A 269 -13.43 14.02 18.58
CA SER A 269 -12.64 14.52 17.45
C SER A 269 -12.88 13.70 16.19
N TRP A 270 -12.93 12.36 16.35
CA TRP A 270 -13.32 11.44 15.28
C TRP A 270 -14.74 11.70 14.77
N ALA A 271 -15.72 11.83 15.68
CA ALA A 271 -17.11 12.10 15.33
C ALA A 271 -17.23 13.44 14.57
N ASN A 272 -16.52 14.48 15.00
CA ASN A 272 -16.50 15.79 14.35
C ASN A 272 -15.91 15.72 12.94
N LEU A 273 -14.79 15.00 12.77
CA LEU A 273 -14.20 14.78 11.45
C LEU A 273 -15.15 14.00 10.54
N ALA A 274 -15.71 12.88 11.01
CA ALA A 274 -16.63 12.05 10.23
C ALA A 274 -17.91 12.80 9.83
N LYS A 275 -18.43 13.65 10.73
CA LYS A 275 -19.58 14.52 10.43
C LYS A 275 -19.26 15.53 9.33
N ARG A 276 -18.05 16.09 9.30
CA ARG A 276 -17.65 17.08 8.30
C ARG A 276 -17.18 16.44 6.98
N ALA A 277 -16.65 15.22 7.04
CA ALA A 277 -16.19 14.42 5.91
C ALA A 277 -17.04 13.14 5.77
N PRO A 278 -18.29 13.23 5.27
CA PRO A 278 -19.24 12.10 5.27
C PRO A 278 -18.83 10.94 4.34
N LYS A 279 -17.85 11.15 3.44
CA LYS A 279 -17.29 10.11 2.57
C LYS A 279 -16.09 9.37 3.20
N LEU A 280 -15.66 9.80 4.39
CA LEU A 280 -14.48 9.26 5.05
C LEU A 280 -14.68 7.79 5.42
N ASN A 281 -13.71 6.98 5.02
CA ASN A 281 -13.54 5.60 5.46
C ASN A 281 -12.17 5.44 6.13
N VAL A 282 -12.13 4.73 7.25
CA VAL A 282 -10.89 4.44 7.96
C VAL A 282 -10.53 2.97 7.83
N ASN A 283 -9.28 2.70 7.44
CA ASN A 283 -8.73 1.35 7.33
C ASN A 283 -7.57 1.21 8.32
N PHE A 284 -7.66 0.20 9.19
CA PHE A 284 -6.60 -0.12 10.14
C PHE A 284 -5.81 -1.36 9.72
N PHE A 285 -4.49 -1.26 9.89
CA PHE A 285 -3.53 -2.35 9.67
C PHE A 285 -2.68 -2.51 10.94
N PHE A 286 -3.04 -3.47 11.79
CA PHE A 286 -2.27 -3.83 12.97
C PHE A 286 -1.27 -4.92 12.61
N GLU A 287 0.01 -4.61 12.74
CA GLU A 287 1.12 -5.54 12.67
C GLU A 287 1.62 -5.84 14.08
N ARG A 288 1.79 -7.12 14.41
CA ARG A 288 2.09 -7.54 15.78
C ARG A 288 1.00 -7.11 16.75
N VAL A 289 -0.17 -7.72 16.60
CA VAL A 289 -1.41 -7.36 17.31
C VAL A 289 -1.16 -7.21 18.83
N MET A 290 -1.60 -6.08 19.36
CA MET A 290 -1.50 -5.73 20.78
C MET A 290 -2.60 -6.45 21.60
N LYS A 291 -2.56 -6.35 22.94
CA LYS A 291 -3.65 -6.84 23.80
C LYS A 291 -4.94 -6.05 23.59
N HIS A 292 -6.06 -6.67 23.96
CA HIS A 292 -7.40 -6.07 23.89
C HIS A 292 -7.45 -4.62 24.40
N ASP A 293 -6.94 -4.35 25.61
CA ASP A 293 -7.01 -3.02 26.22
C ASP A 293 -6.31 -1.92 25.39
N HIS A 294 -5.23 -2.28 24.69
CA HIS A 294 -4.54 -1.35 23.80
C HIS A 294 -5.33 -1.14 22.51
N LEU A 295 -5.90 -2.21 21.94
CA LEU A 295 -6.77 -2.11 20.77
C LEU A 295 -8.00 -1.26 21.08
N ALA A 296 -8.63 -1.44 22.23
CA ALA A 296 -9.82 -0.70 22.66
C ALA A 296 -9.56 0.80 22.83
N ARG A 297 -8.32 1.21 23.16
CA ARG A 297 -7.92 2.62 23.20
C ARG A 297 -7.74 3.24 21.82
N ILE A 298 -7.42 2.44 20.81
CA ILE A 298 -7.17 2.89 19.42
C ILE A 298 -8.46 2.85 18.59
N LEU A 299 -9.21 1.76 18.72
CA LEU A 299 -10.42 1.46 17.98
C LEU A 299 -11.63 1.99 18.74
N LEU A 300 -11.93 3.27 18.53
CA LEU A 300 -13.10 3.94 19.08
C LEU A 300 -14.33 3.75 18.18
N VAL A 301 -15.51 3.67 18.78
CA VAL A 301 -16.77 3.38 18.07
C VAL A 301 -17.19 4.51 17.10
N GLU A 302 -16.76 5.74 17.39
CA GLU A 302 -17.04 6.93 16.57
C GLU A 302 -16.27 6.93 15.24
N ILE A 303 -15.27 6.06 15.09
CA ILE A 303 -14.45 6.00 13.88
C ILE A 303 -15.27 5.31 12.76
N PRO A 304 -15.37 5.90 11.55
CA PRO A 304 -16.05 5.28 10.41
C PRO A 304 -15.18 4.18 9.77
N VAL A 305 -14.98 3.09 10.52
CA VAL A 305 -14.10 1.99 10.12
C VAL A 305 -14.73 1.17 8.99
N ARG A 306 -13.98 1.02 7.91
CA ARG A 306 -14.32 0.21 6.74
C ARG A 306 -13.57 -1.12 6.72
N SER A 307 -12.31 -1.12 7.13
CA SER A 307 -11.45 -2.30 7.08
C SER A 307 -10.60 -2.43 8.34
N ILE A 308 -10.52 -3.64 8.88
CA ILE A 308 -9.61 -3.99 9.98
C ILE A 308 -8.76 -5.18 9.54
N SER A 309 -7.45 -5.05 9.67
CA SER A 309 -6.48 -6.11 9.44
C SER A 309 -5.62 -6.31 10.69
N LEU A 310 -5.76 -7.45 11.36
CA LEU A 310 -4.99 -7.84 12.53
C LEU A 310 -4.02 -8.96 12.11
N ARG A 311 -2.70 -8.70 12.13
CA ARG A 311 -1.69 -9.64 11.63
C ARG A 311 -0.54 -9.88 12.59
N SER A 312 0.09 -11.05 12.41
CA SER A 312 1.35 -11.43 13.06
C SER A 312 1.28 -11.35 14.59
N CYS A 313 0.25 -11.93 15.22
CA CYS A 313 0.07 -11.93 16.68
C CYS A 313 1.37 -12.22 17.45
N TYR A 314 1.61 -11.48 18.53
CA TYR A 314 2.85 -11.58 19.30
C TYR A 314 2.91 -12.92 20.04
N PHE A 315 3.81 -13.81 19.60
CA PHE A 315 3.92 -15.21 20.04
C PHE A 315 4.45 -15.40 21.47
N SER A 316 4.87 -14.34 22.15
CA SER A 316 5.64 -14.46 23.40
C SER A 316 4.85 -14.15 24.68
N ASP A 317 3.54 -13.88 24.58
CA ASP A 317 2.70 -13.55 25.73
C ASP A 317 1.62 -14.62 25.93
N PRO A 318 1.73 -15.47 26.97
CA PRO A 318 0.80 -16.58 27.20
C PRO A 318 -0.60 -16.11 27.60
N ASP A 319 -0.75 -14.86 28.06
CA ASP A 319 -2.03 -14.28 28.45
C ASP A 319 -2.72 -13.54 27.29
N TRP A 320 -2.13 -13.56 26.09
CA TRP A 320 -2.71 -12.89 24.94
C TRP A 320 -3.93 -13.68 24.43
N THR A 321 -5.11 -13.06 24.48
CA THR A 321 -6.36 -13.62 23.94
C THR A 321 -6.99 -12.65 22.95
N MET A 322 -7.54 -13.21 21.86
CA MET A 322 -8.27 -12.49 20.84
C MET A 322 -9.78 -12.44 21.11
N ARG A 323 -10.30 -13.38 21.91
CA ARG A 323 -11.73 -13.53 22.21
C ARG A 323 -12.41 -12.22 22.64
N PRO A 324 -11.93 -11.44 23.63
CA PRO A 324 -12.57 -10.17 24.02
C PRO A 324 -12.63 -9.15 22.88
N THR A 325 -11.64 -9.17 21.99
CA THR A 325 -11.61 -8.27 20.83
C THR A 325 -12.68 -8.68 19.81
N LEU A 326 -12.88 -9.97 19.57
CA LEU A 326 -13.93 -10.46 18.67
C LEU A 326 -15.34 -10.27 19.25
N THR A 327 -15.52 -10.40 20.56
CA THR A 327 -16.85 -10.36 21.19
C THR A 327 -17.29 -8.96 21.62
N ASN A 328 -16.34 -8.09 22.01
CA ASN A 328 -16.67 -6.81 22.64
C ASN A 328 -16.27 -5.60 21.78
N LEU A 329 -15.16 -5.69 21.05
CA LEU A 329 -14.61 -4.54 20.33
C LEU A 329 -15.09 -4.48 18.87
N LEU A 330 -14.79 -5.51 18.08
CA LEU A 330 -15.12 -5.53 16.66
C LEU A 330 -16.63 -5.44 16.35
N PRO A 331 -17.55 -6.00 17.16
CA PRO A 331 -18.98 -5.88 16.92
C PRO A 331 -19.48 -4.43 16.94
N ALA A 332 -18.77 -3.50 17.58
CA ALA A 332 -19.10 -2.07 17.56
C ALA A 332 -19.13 -1.49 16.12
N TYR A 333 -18.43 -2.11 15.17
CA TYR A 333 -18.34 -1.67 13.77
C TYR A 333 -19.31 -2.38 12.82
N TRP A 334 -20.33 -3.07 13.34
CA TRP A 334 -21.25 -3.91 12.56
C TRP A 334 -21.93 -3.19 11.38
N HIS A 335 -22.14 -1.88 11.48
CA HIS A 335 -22.74 -1.04 10.45
C HIS A 335 -21.81 -0.67 9.29
N GLY A 336 -20.49 -0.62 9.55
CA GLY A 336 -19.51 -0.02 8.65
C GLY A 336 -18.49 -1.00 8.08
N LEU A 337 -18.16 -2.05 8.84
CA LEU A 337 -17.10 -2.98 8.52
C LEU A 337 -17.40 -3.76 7.23
N GLN A 338 -16.54 -3.60 6.23
CA GLN A 338 -16.64 -4.25 4.92
C GLN A 338 -15.57 -5.32 4.70
N LYS A 339 -14.43 -5.18 5.37
CA LYS A 339 -13.29 -6.06 5.20
C LYS A 339 -12.67 -6.41 6.55
N LEU A 340 -12.55 -7.71 6.80
CA LEU A 340 -11.88 -8.26 7.97
C LEU A 340 -10.74 -9.17 7.53
N THR A 341 -9.55 -8.94 8.10
CA THR A 341 -8.38 -9.81 7.94
C THR A 341 -7.83 -10.16 9.31
N LEU A 342 -7.74 -11.45 9.61
CA LEU A 342 -7.22 -11.97 10.86
C LEU A 342 -6.11 -12.97 10.55
N GLU A 343 -4.94 -12.79 11.15
CA GLU A 343 -3.86 -13.78 11.17
C GLU A 343 -3.46 -13.99 12.63
N LEU A 344 -4.01 -15.05 13.22
CA LEU A 344 -4.02 -15.32 14.66
C LEU A 344 -3.24 -16.60 14.97
N ASN A 345 -2.53 -16.62 16.10
CA ASN A 345 -2.07 -17.85 16.70
C ASN A 345 -2.86 -18.09 18.00
N ASN A 346 -4.01 -18.72 17.86
CA ASN A 346 -4.98 -18.97 18.93
C ASN A 346 -5.01 -20.46 19.32
N ASN A 347 -3.88 -21.17 19.27
CA ASN A 347 -3.81 -22.59 19.61
C ASN A 347 -4.36 -22.95 21.02
N HIS A 348 -4.43 -21.97 21.92
CA HIS A 348 -4.92 -22.10 23.29
C HIS A 348 -6.39 -21.69 23.46
N GLU A 349 -7.06 -21.15 22.44
CA GLU A 349 -8.47 -20.74 22.50
C GLU A 349 -9.24 -21.09 21.22
N PHE A 350 -10.43 -21.65 21.38
CA PHE A 350 -11.36 -21.88 20.27
C PHE A 350 -12.10 -20.58 19.96
N LEU A 351 -12.16 -20.17 18.68
CA LEU A 351 -12.74 -18.89 18.25
C LEU A 351 -13.87 -19.05 17.20
N ASP A 352 -14.24 -20.28 16.87
CA ASP A 352 -15.17 -20.60 15.79
C ASP A 352 -16.52 -19.90 15.95
N ASP A 353 -17.11 -19.98 17.13
CA ASP A 353 -18.44 -19.43 17.40
C ASP A 353 -18.40 -17.91 17.54
N GLU A 354 -17.38 -17.34 18.20
CA GLU A 354 -17.20 -15.89 18.34
C GLU A 354 -16.97 -15.22 16.99
N LEU A 355 -16.14 -15.83 16.14
CA LEU A 355 -15.88 -15.34 14.79
C LEU A 355 -17.13 -15.45 13.92
N LEU A 356 -17.86 -16.57 14.00
CA LEU A 356 -19.10 -16.73 13.25
C LEU A 356 -20.15 -15.70 13.68
N GLN A 357 -20.32 -15.47 14.98
CA GLN A 357 -21.24 -14.45 15.50
C GLN A 357 -20.87 -13.04 15.03
N LEU A 358 -19.58 -12.69 15.04
CA LEU A 358 -19.09 -11.41 14.50
C LEU A 358 -19.45 -11.26 13.00
N ILE A 359 -19.19 -12.31 12.20
CA ILE A 359 -19.47 -12.30 10.76
C ILE A 359 -20.96 -12.07 10.50
N LEU A 360 -21.82 -12.79 11.23
CA LEU A 360 -23.28 -12.69 11.08
C LEU A 360 -23.84 -11.34 11.55
N SER A 361 -23.18 -10.71 12.52
CA SER A 361 -23.57 -9.38 13.03
C SER A 361 -23.21 -8.26 12.05
N CYS A 362 -22.12 -8.41 11.28
CA CYS A 362 -21.60 -7.37 10.39
C CYS A 362 -22.35 -7.32 9.05
N LYS A 363 -23.34 -6.42 8.94
CA LYS A 363 -24.26 -6.35 7.79
C LYS A 363 -23.61 -5.93 6.46
N ARG A 364 -22.40 -5.37 6.49
CA ARG A 364 -21.68 -4.89 5.31
C ARG A 364 -20.42 -5.68 5.00
N LEU A 365 -20.15 -6.78 5.73
CA LEU A 365 -18.93 -7.55 5.57
C LEU A 365 -18.95 -8.34 4.27
N LEU A 366 -18.10 -7.92 3.32
CA LEU A 366 -18.00 -8.53 1.99
C LEU A 366 -16.74 -9.39 1.85
N PHE A 367 -15.67 -9.04 2.56
CA PHE A 367 -14.38 -9.70 2.48
C PHE A 367 -13.97 -10.24 3.85
N LEU A 368 -13.69 -11.54 3.90
CA LEU A 368 -13.14 -12.23 5.05
C LEU A 368 -11.85 -12.96 4.66
N LYS A 369 -10.77 -12.66 5.37
CA LYS A 369 -9.54 -13.45 5.35
C LYS A 369 -9.18 -13.87 6.78
N VAL A 370 -9.04 -15.16 7.04
CA VAL A 370 -8.73 -15.68 8.38
C VAL A 370 -7.67 -16.77 8.29
N TRP A 371 -6.56 -16.57 8.97
CA TRP A 371 -5.55 -17.60 9.20
C TRP A 371 -5.47 -17.84 10.70
N ALA A 372 -5.96 -18.98 11.17
CA ALA A 372 -6.16 -19.25 12.60
C ALA A 372 -6.36 -20.75 12.87
N PHE A 373 -6.20 -21.17 14.12
CA PHE A 373 -6.64 -22.49 14.57
C PHE A 373 -8.18 -22.49 14.65
N LEU A 374 -8.83 -23.22 13.74
CA LEU A 374 -10.29 -23.31 13.60
C LEU A 374 -10.68 -24.76 13.33
N SER A 375 -11.92 -25.15 13.61
CA SER A 375 -12.42 -26.45 13.14
C SER A 375 -12.82 -26.40 11.67
N VAL A 376 -12.77 -27.54 10.97
CA VAL A 376 -13.34 -27.66 9.61
C VAL A 376 -14.85 -27.38 9.62
N SER A 377 -15.54 -27.68 10.73
CA SER A 377 -16.97 -27.43 10.90
C SER A 377 -17.33 -25.92 10.83
N PHE A 378 -16.40 -25.04 11.17
CA PHE A 378 -16.57 -23.59 10.98
C PHE A 378 -16.89 -23.25 9.53
N MET A 379 -16.18 -23.87 8.58
CA MET A 379 -16.39 -23.61 7.15
C MET A 379 -17.76 -24.08 6.67
N GLU A 380 -18.20 -25.25 7.14
CA GLU A 380 -19.54 -25.74 6.83
C GLU A 380 -20.62 -24.80 7.37
N LYS A 381 -20.54 -24.40 8.64
CA LYS A 381 -21.46 -23.45 9.25
C LYS A 381 -21.45 -22.11 8.50
N LEU A 382 -20.27 -21.58 8.15
CA LEU A 382 -20.13 -20.31 7.45
C LEU A 382 -20.80 -20.35 6.06
N LEU A 383 -20.52 -21.40 5.28
CA LEU A 383 -21.10 -21.57 3.95
C LEU A 383 -22.61 -21.82 4.00
N GLN A 384 -23.08 -22.57 4.99
CA GLN A 384 -24.51 -22.76 5.23
C GLN A 384 -25.21 -21.42 5.50
N ASN A 385 -24.66 -20.59 6.40
CA ASN A 385 -25.21 -19.27 6.68
C ASN A 385 -25.17 -18.35 5.45
N ARG A 386 -24.14 -18.47 4.60
CA ARG A 386 -24.06 -17.72 3.34
C ARG A 386 -25.08 -18.19 2.31
N ALA A 387 -25.33 -19.50 2.20
CA ALA A 387 -26.36 -20.08 1.34
C ALA A 387 -27.77 -19.63 1.77
N GLU A 388 -28.00 -19.54 3.08
CA GLU A 388 -29.23 -19.02 3.70
C GLU A 388 -29.32 -17.49 3.68
N ARG A 389 -28.37 -16.80 3.05
CA ARG A 389 -28.30 -15.32 2.95
C ARG A 389 -28.27 -14.60 4.30
N LYS A 390 -27.80 -15.25 5.36
CA LYS A 390 -27.58 -14.65 6.69
C LYS A 390 -26.33 -13.75 6.73
N CYS A 391 -25.43 -13.90 5.77
CA CYS A 391 -24.33 -12.98 5.52
C CYS A 391 -24.16 -12.72 4.01
N ILE A 392 -23.43 -11.67 3.65
CA ILE A 392 -23.27 -11.19 2.27
C ILE A 392 -21.83 -11.32 1.75
N LEU A 393 -21.03 -12.20 2.36
CA LEU A 393 -19.64 -12.41 1.97
C LEU A 393 -19.54 -12.76 0.48
N THR A 394 -18.64 -12.09 -0.23
CA THR A 394 -18.29 -12.40 -1.63
C THR A 394 -16.88 -12.94 -1.75
N THR A 395 -16.03 -12.73 -0.74
CA THR A 395 -14.68 -13.26 -0.68
C THR A 395 -14.44 -13.94 0.66
N ILE A 396 -14.06 -15.22 0.61
CA ILE A 396 -13.76 -16.06 1.78
C ILE A 396 -12.39 -16.69 1.56
N LYS A 397 -11.41 -16.27 2.36
CA LYS A 397 -10.04 -16.82 2.32
C LYS A 397 -9.66 -17.34 3.69
N VAL A 398 -9.72 -18.65 3.91
CA VAL A 398 -9.44 -19.26 5.21
C VAL A 398 -8.24 -20.19 5.14
N ARG A 399 -7.32 -20.08 6.09
CA ARG A 399 -6.27 -21.06 6.33
C ARG A 399 -6.50 -21.60 7.74
N ILE A 400 -6.85 -22.88 7.82
CA ILE A 400 -7.10 -23.57 9.08
C ILE A 400 -5.78 -24.13 9.58
N TYR A 401 -5.30 -23.65 10.72
CA TYR A 401 -4.12 -24.22 11.37
C TYR A 401 -4.49 -25.49 12.13
N THR A 402 -3.69 -26.53 11.92
CA THR A 402 -3.79 -27.82 12.62
C THR A 402 -2.51 -28.05 13.41
N ALA A 403 -2.64 -28.65 14.60
CA ALA A 403 -1.50 -29.08 15.42
C ALA A 403 -0.96 -30.46 15.02
N GLN A 404 -1.64 -31.14 14.09
CA GLN A 404 -1.26 -32.46 13.59
C GLN A 404 -0.48 -32.32 12.28
N ASP A 405 0.57 -33.14 12.13
CA ASP A 405 1.39 -33.22 10.90
C ASP A 405 0.60 -33.80 9.73
N ASP A 406 -0.32 -34.72 10.01
CA ASP A 406 -1.24 -35.28 9.02
C ASP A 406 -2.53 -34.47 9.02
N SER A 407 -2.83 -33.83 7.88
CA SER A 407 -4.07 -33.07 7.67
C SER A 407 -5.01 -33.73 6.64
N THR A 408 -4.78 -35.02 6.33
CA THR A 408 -5.49 -35.74 5.26
C THR A 408 -7.00 -35.85 5.56
N GLU A 409 -7.38 -36.05 6.82
CA GLU A 409 -8.80 -36.12 7.21
C GLU A 409 -9.49 -34.77 7.08
N GLU A 410 -8.86 -33.68 7.54
CA GLU A 410 -9.38 -32.33 7.38
C GLU A 410 -9.50 -31.92 5.91
N GLU A 411 -8.53 -32.30 5.08
CA GLU A 411 -8.57 -32.08 3.63
C GLU A 411 -9.74 -32.84 2.96
N ARG A 412 -10.01 -34.09 3.37
CA ARG A 412 -11.17 -34.86 2.91
C ARG A 412 -12.48 -34.17 3.29
N LEU A 413 -12.61 -33.75 4.55
CA LEU A 413 -13.79 -33.02 5.03
C LEU A 413 -14.00 -31.71 4.27
N LEU A 414 -12.93 -30.95 4.01
CA LEU A 414 -13.01 -29.73 3.20
C LEU A 414 -13.43 -30.02 1.75
N ALA A 415 -12.95 -31.11 1.15
CA ALA A 415 -13.37 -31.53 -0.19
C ALA A 415 -14.87 -31.87 -0.24
N ASP A 416 -15.39 -32.54 0.79
CA ASP A 416 -16.82 -32.86 0.88
C ASP A 416 -17.67 -31.61 1.12
N ILE A 417 -17.22 -30.66 1.94
CA ILE A 417 -17.84 -29.34 2.10
C ILE A 417 -17.86 -28.59 0.76
N TYR A 418 -16.75 -28.58 0.03
CA TYR A 418 -16.68 -27.94 -1.28
C TYR A 418 -17.69 -28.57 -2.25
N ARG A 419 -17.81 -29.91 -2.29
CA ARG A 419 -18.82 -30.60 -3.11
C ARG A 419 -20.25 -30.21 -2.72
N LYS A 420 -20.54 -30.14 -1.42
CA LYS A 420 -21.85 -29.75 -0.87
C LYS A 420 -22.26 -28.34 -1.30
N PHE A 421 -21.32 -27.39 -1.31
CA PHE A 421 -21.58 -25.98 -1.64
C PHE A 421 -21.05 -25.55 -3.01
N LYS A 422 -20.74 -26.50 -3.91
CA LYS A 422 -20.04 -26.25 -5.17
C LYS A 422 -20.67 -25.14 -6.00
N TYR A 423 -21.99 -25.17 -6.16
CA TYR A 423 -22.71 -24.16 -6.93
C TYR A 423 -22.50 -22.75 -6.35
N LEU A 424 -22.66 -22.58 -5.04
CA LEU A 424 -22.44 -21.29 -4.36
C LEU A 424 -20.99 -20.82 -4.54
N ILE A 425 -20.03 -21.74 -4.35
CA ILE A 425 -18.60 -21.42 -4.40
C ILE A 425 -18.18 -20.99 -5.81
N ASP A 426 -18.51 -21.79 -6.82
CA ASP A 426 -18.03 -21.57 -8.19
C ASP A 426 -18.73 -20.39 -8.89
N SER A 427 -19.94 -20.02 -8.46
CA SER A 427 -20.73 -18.96 -9.10
C SER A 427 -20.68 -17.61 -8.38
N GLU A 428 -20.61 -17.58 -7.05
CA GLU A 428 -20.80 -16.33 -6.28
C GLU A 428 -19.58 -15.93 -5.43
N LEU A 429 -18.62 -16.83 -5.18
CA LEU A 429 -17.56 -16.60 -4.20
C LEU A 429 -16.16 -16.58 -4.80
N ASN A 430 -15.36 -15.59 -4.38
CA ASN A 430 -13.91 -15.69 -4.43
C ASN A 430 -13.45 -16.52 -3.22
N TYR A 431 -13.39 -17.84 -3.41
CA TYR A 431 -13.16 -18.82 -2.35
C TYR A 431 -11.74 -19.38 -2.37
N PHE A 432 -11.10 -19.44 -1.20
CA PHE A 432 -9.84 -20.13 -0.99
C PHE A 432 -9.82 -20.68 0.43
N VAL A 433 -9.77 -22.01 0.58
CA VAL A 433 -9.67 -22.66 1.88
C VAL A 433 -8.66 -23.78 1.83
N ILE A 434 -7.74 -23.79 2.80
CA ILE A 434 -6.74 -24.84 2.97
C ILE A 434 -6.52 -25.12 4.45
N THR A 435 -6.12 -26.36 4.76
CA THR A 435 -5.46 -26.71 6.02
C THR A 435 -3.98 -26.36 5.94
N TYR A 436 -3.36 -26.11 7.08
CA TYR A 436 -1.93 -25.83 7.17
C TYR A 436 -1.40 -26.31 8.51
N PRO A 437 -0.56 -27.36 8.53
CA PRO A 437 0.11 -27.81 9.74
C PRO A 437 1.02 -26.71 10.30
N MET A 438 0.79 -26.30 11.56
CA MET A 438 1.70 -25.44 12.31
C MET A 438 2.34 -26.28 13.41
N VAL A 439 3.55 -26.78 13.11
CA VAL A 439 4.42 -27.55 14.01
C VAL A 439 5.27 -26.62 14.86
#